data_AF-A0A1F2X2V9-F1
#
_entry.id   AF-A0A1F2X2V9-F1
#
_cell.length_a   1.000
_cell.length_b   1.000
_cell.length_c   1.000
_cell.angle_alpha   90.00
_cell.angle_beta   90.00
_cell.angle_gamma   90.00
#
_symmetry.space_group_name_H-M   'P 1'
#
loop_
_entity.id
_entity.type
_entity.pdbx_description
1 polymer ?
#
loop_
_entity_poly.entity_id
_entity_poly.type
_entity_poly.pdbx_seq_one_letter_code
_entity_poly.pdbx_strand_id
1 'polypeptide(L)'
;MAFHLGILAVSAAVLRVAVVPAEVCPPVDRDAVVKSAAAAVGWLVAGQDATGRFTYGYHRGDDRINIGYNEARHGGVVMSLYQAYAVLDLESALTAADLGVEYARRDLYDAGHWSAWSPGGNIPVGPNALLLAGLAVRRADTGDPIHDDLMRGIGRFLVAQQQPDGSVFDSWSPVTGAAIPAFGLYSTGEAAWALALLERVFPGEGWGEAGGRTLDYMATRRDRVEGRLSRLPDHWAAYTVATLPVSLLTDLRLDYARDLAGYFGMRLRFEAQRRGDGINLALRWFPGPPAGVGTAAEGIGALRALVAGHPALSDLASNVDERIVCTAGFMVQRQETAASSRSWPRPTLVEGAWFYRGYTQMDDQQHVLSGLLAAIPVLAEEESG
;
A
#
# COMPACT_ATOMS: atom_id res chain seq x y z
N MET A 1 53.26 -11.33 -4.94
CA MET A 1 52.18 -10.64 -5.68
C MET A 1 50.97 -11.53 -5.92
N ALA A 2 51.11 -12.72 -6.54
CA ALA A 2 49.98 -13.64 -6.82
C ALA A 2 49.20 -14.07 -5.56
N PHE A 3 49.87 -14.34 -4.44
CA PHE A 3 49.22 -14.71 -3.17
C PHE A 3 48.33 -13.59 -2.59
N HIS A 4 48.80 -12.34 -2.61
CA HIS A 4 48.01 -11.19 -2.15
C HIS A 4 46.82 -10.88 -3.07
N LEU A 5 47.00 -11.04 -4.38
CA LEU A 5 45.90 -10.96 -5.34
C LEU A 5 44.86 -12.06 -5.11
N GLY A 6 45.28 -13.28 -4.76
CA GLY A 6 44.39 -14.37 -4.39
C GLY A 6 43.57 -14.09 -3.12
N ILE A 7 44.21 -13.57 -2.07
CA ILE A 7 43.50 -13.18 -0.84
C ILE A 7 42.51 -12.06 -1.10
N LEU A 8 42.87 -11.04 -1.88
CA LEU A 8 41.97 -9.94 -2.23
C LEU A 8 40.79 -10.43 -3.06
N ALA A 9 41.01 -11.31 -4.03
CA ALA A 9 39.94 -11.89 -4.84
C ALA A 9 38.98 -12.74 -3.99
N VAL A 10 39.50 -13.57 -3.09
CA VAL A 10 38.68 -14.39 -2.17
C VAL A 10 37.91 -13.50 -1.20
N SER A 11 38.56 -12.51 -0.59
CA SER A 11 37.90 -11.56 0.32
C SER A 11 36.81 -10.75 -0.38
N ALA A 12 37.07 -10.27 -1.61
CA ALA A 12 36.07 -9.57 -2.42
C ALA A 12 34.91 -10.49 -2.81
N ALA A 13 35.18 -11.76 -3.15
CA ALA A 13 34.15 -12.75 -3.44
C ALA A 13 33.30 -13.06 -2.19
N VAL A 14 33.93 -13.26 -1.03
CA VAL A 14 33.22 -13.46 0.25
C VAL A 14 32.38 -12.25 0.62
N LEU A 15 32.92 -11.04 0.49
CA LEU A 15 32.16 -9.81 0.72
C LEU A 15 30.95 -9.72 -0.23
N ARG A 16 31.15 -10.04 -1.52
CA ARG A 16 30.09 -9.99 -2.54
C ARG A 16 29.03 -11.06 -2.36
N VAL A 17 29.37 -12.23 -1.80
CA VAL A 17 28.42 -13.33 -1.61
C VAL A 17 27.70 -13.24 -0.25
N ALA A 18 28.40 -12.88 0.81
CA ALA A 18 27.87 -12.93 2.17
C ALA A 18 27.37 -11.58 2.70
N VAL A 19 28.04 -10.47 2.36
CA VAL A 19 27.77 -9.15 2.96
C VAL A 19 26.88 -8.30 2.06
N VAL A 20 27.17 -8.25 0.76
CA VAL A 20 26.39 -7.48 -0.24
C VAL A 20 26.15 -8.32 -1.50
N PRO A 21 25.26 -9.33 -1.47
CA PRO A 21 24.81 -10.05 -2.65
C PRO A 21 24.40 -9.10 -3.77
N ALA A 22 24.56 -9.55 -5.01
CA ALA A 22 24.02 -8.83 -6.15
C ALA A 22 22.50 -8.70 -6.00
N GLU A 23 22.01 -7.49 -6.26
CA GLU A 23 20.60 -7.29 -6.53
C GLU A 23 20.24 -8.02 -7.81
N VAL A 24 19.06 -8.65 -7.81
CA VAL A 24 18.46 -9.20 -8.99
C VAL A 24 17.19 -8.41 -9.25
N CYS A 25 17.26 -7.57 -10.29
CA CYS A 25 16.14 -6.82 -10.84
C CYS A 25 15.80 -7.46 -12.19
N PRO A 26 14.89 -8.45 -12.26
CA PRO A 26 14.49 -9.05 -13.51
C PRO A 26 14.01 -7.96 -14.49
N PRO A 27 14.41 -8.02 -15.77
CA PRO A 27 13.87 -7.11 -16.77
C PRO A 27 12.36 -7.29 -16.87
N VAL A 28 11.64 -6.19 -17.01
CA VAL A 28 10.19 -6.17 -17.12
C VAL A 28 9.79 -5.05 -18.07
N ASP A 29 8.77 -5.31 -18.89
CA ASP A 29 8.16 -4.30 -19.76
C ASP A 29 6.78 -3.91 -19.22
N ARG A 30 6.22 -2.82 -19.78
CA ARG A 30 4.93 -2.29 -19.34
C ARG A 30 3.81 -3.32 -19.49
N ASP A 31 3.81 -4.07 -20.59
CA ASP A 31 2.79 -5.08 -20.89
C ASP A 31 2.77 -6.21 -19.84
N ALA A 32 3.94 -6.65 -19.36
CA ALA A 32 4.05 -7.65 -18.31
C ALA A 32 3.52 -7.12 -16.97
N VAL A 33 3.81 -5.86 -16.62
CA VAL A 33 3.26 -5.21 -15.41
C VAL A 33 1.74 -5.09 -15.49
N VAL A 34 1.20 -4.62 -16.62
CA VAL A 34 -0.25 -4.51 -16.85
C VAL A 34 -0.94 -5.86 -16.72
N LYS A 35 -0.40 -6.91 -17.36
CA LYS A 35 -0.95 -8.28 -17.25
C LYS A 35 -0.91 -8.80 -15.82
N SER A 36 0.17 -8.51 -15.08
CA SER A 36 0.31 -8.93 -13.69
C SER A 36 -0.68 -8.22 -12.76
N ALA A 37 -0.86 -6.91 -12.93
CA ALA A 37 -1.87 -6.13 -12.21
C ALA A 37 -3.29 -6.61 -12.53
N ALA A 38 -3.61 -6.84 -13.80
CA ALA A 38 -4.92 -7.38 -14.22
C ALA A 38 -5.17 -8.79 -13.65
N ALA A 39 -4.14 -9.64 -13.55
CA ALA A 39 -4.26 -10.96 -12.93
C ALA A 39 -4.55 -10.87 -11.43
N ALA A 40 -3.94 -9.91 -10.72
CA ALA A 40 -4.23 -9.65 -9.31
C ALA A 40 -5.67 -9.16 -9.09
N VAL A 41 -6.16 -8.27 -9.96
CA VAL A 41 -7.58 -7.88 -10.00
C VAL A 41 -8.46 -9.11 -10.23
N GLY A 42 -8.09 -9.97 -11.20
CA GLY A 42 -8.80 -11.22 -11.48
C GLY A 42 -8.93 -12.13 -10.25
N TRP A 43 -7.86 -12.27 -9.46
CA TRP A 43 -7.89 -13.03 -8.21
C TRP A 43 -8.86 -12.42 -7.18
N LEU A 44 -8.82 -11.10 -7.00
CA LEU A 44 -9.71 -10.38 -6.07
C LEU A 44 -11.18 -10.52 -6.47
N VAL A 45 -11.48 -10.35 -7.76
CA VAL A 45 -12.83 -10.50 -8.32
C VAL A 45 -13.33 -11.95 -8.18
N ALA A 46 -12.52 -12.94 -8.54
CA ALA A 46 -12.88 -14.35 -8.40
C ALA A 46 -13.06 -14.76 -6.93
N GLY A 47 -12.37 -14.10 -6.01
CA GLY A 47 -12.48 -14.29 -4.58
C GLY A 47 -13.61 -13.51 -3.92
N GLN A 48 -14.37 -12.67 -4.63
CA GLN A 48 -15.46 -11.88 -4.07
C GLN A 48 -16.79 -12.64 -4.16
N ASP A 49 -17.56 -12.65 -3.07
CA ASP A 49 -18.92 -13.20 -3.07
C ASP A 49 -19.98 -12.14 -3.43
N ALA A 50 -21.22 -12.59 -3.64
CA ALA A 50 -22.34 -11.71 -3.98
C ALA A 50 -22.71 -10.69 -2.88
N THR A 51 -22.20 -10.88 -1.66
CA THR A 51 -22.37 -9.91 -0.58
C THR A 51 -21.37 -8.77 -0.68
N GLY A 52 -20.34 -8.89 -1.53
CA GLY A 52 -19.22 -7.95 -1.66
C GLY A 52 -18.04 -8.27 -0.78
N ARG A 53 -18.12 -9.37 -0.02
CA ARG A 53 -17.04 -9.82 0.85
C ARG A 53 -15.99 -10.56 0.03
N PHE A 54 -14.73 -10.17 0.18
CA PHE A 54 -13.60 -10.84 -0.45
C PHE A 54 -13.14 -12.08 0.32
N THR A 55 -12.52 -13.03 -0.38
CA THR A 55 -11.78 -14.13 0.21
C THR A 55 -10.62 -13.56 1.02
N TYR A 56 -10.64 -13.79 2.33
CA TYR A 56 -9.67 -13.18 3.23
C TYR A 56 -8.25 -13.67 2.96
N GLY A 57 -8.08 -14.99 2.91
CA GLY A 57 -6.81 -15.63 2.61
C GLY A 57 -6.99 -17.12 2.35
N TYR A 58 -5.96 -17.74 1.78
CA TYR A 58 -6.02 -19.10 1.26
C TYR A 58 -4.69 -19.83 1.47
N HIS A 59 -4.78 -21.04 2.02
CA HIS A 59 -3.67 -21.99 2.14
C HIS A 59 -3.76 -23.02 1.03
N ARG A 60 -2.90 -22.92 0.02
CA ARG A 60 -2.95 -23.80 -1.16
C ARG A 60 -2.55 -25.25 -0.88
N GLY A 61 -1.70 -25.48 0.13
CA GLY A 61 -1.21 -26.82 0.50
C GLY A 61 -2.31 -27.74 1.04
N ASP A 62 -3.24 -27.19 1.81
CA ASP A 62 -4.30 -27.94 2.50
C ASP A 62 -5.70 -27.64 1.91
N ASP A 63 -5.78 -26.93 0.80
CA ASP A 63 -7.02 -26.40 0.21
C ASP A 63 -7.95 -25.69 1.21
N ARG A 64 -7.40 -24.77 2.02
CA ARG A 64 -8.13 -24.16 3.14
C ARG A 64 -8.25 -22.66 3.01
N ILE A 65 -9.48 -22.16 2.97
CA ILE A 65 -9.79 -20.74 3.10
C ILE A 65 -9.68 -20.32 4.58
N ASN A 66 -9.06 -19.18 4.83
CA ASN A 66 -9.04 -18.55 6.14
C ASN A 66 -10.38 -17.85 6.40
N ILE A 67 -11.11 -18.31 7.43
CA ILE A 67 -12.42 -17.77 7.81
C ILE A 67 -12.35 -16.46 8.58
N GLY A 68 -11.15 -16.05 9.01
CA GLY A 68 -10.95 -14.74 9.65
C GLY A 68 -11.33 -13.60 8.70
N TYR A 69 -11.51 -12.41 9.28
CA TYR A 69 -11.71 -11.21 8.50
C TYR A 69 -11.07 -10.02 9.19
N ASN A 70 -10.64 -9.06 8.39
CA ASN A 70 -10.17 -7.78 8.88
C ASN A 70 -10.66 -6.70 7.93
N GLU A 71 -11.36 -5.73 8.50
CA GLU A 71 -12.07 -4.70 7.78
C GLU A 71 -11.13 -3.67 7.17
N ALA A 72 -9.92 -3.49 7.74
CA ALA A 72 -8.94 -2.57 7.18
C ALA A 72 -8.44 -3.12 5.85
N ARG A 73 -8.17 -4.43 5.79
CA ARG A 73 -7.84 -5.11 4.53
C ARG A 73 -8.98 -5.07 3.51
N HIS A 74 -10.24 -5.10 3.96
CA HIS A 74 -11.38 -4.95 3.03
C HIS A 74 -11.38 -3.55 2.41
N GLY A 75 -11.29 -2.50 3.22
CA GLY A 75 -11.21 -1.12 2.74
C GLY A 75 -9.99 -0.91 1.82
N GLY A 76 -8.87 -1.54 2.16
CA GLY A 76 -7.66 -1.51 1.34
C GLY A 76 -7.83 -2.18 -0.02
N VAL A 77 -8.48 -3.35 -0.08
CA VAL A 77 -8.81 -4.02 -1.36
C VAL A 77 -9.72 -3.13 -2.22
N VAL A 78 -10.79 -2.57 -1.63
CA VAL A 78 -11.69 -1.63 -2.32
C VAL A 78 -10.90 -0.46 -2.90
N MET A 79 -9.99 0.13 -2.11
CA MET A 79 -9.10 1.20 -2.55
C MET A 79 -8.20 0.77 -3.72
N SER A 80 -7.54 -0.39 -3.64
CA SER A 80 -6.66 -0.85 -4.73
C SER A 80 -7.42 -1.20 -6.01
N LEU A 81 -8.69 -1.63 -5.91
CA LEU A 81 -9.53 -1.91 -7.07
C LEU A 81 -9.94 -0.61 -7.78
N TYR A 82 -10.28 0.45 -7.04
CA TYR A 82 -10.50 1.77 -7.65
C TYR A 82 -9.22 2.35 -8.27
N GLN A 83 -8.06 2.17 -7.64
CA GLN A 83 -6.77 2.54 -8.26
C GLN A 83 -6.54 1.76 -9.56
N ALA A 84 -6.83 0.46 -9.57
CA ALA A 84 -6.69 -0.36 -10.77
C ALA A 84 -7.64 0.07 -11.89
N TYR A 85 -8.89 0.43 -11.57
CA TYR A 85 -9.80 1.02 -12.54
C TYR A 85 -9.24 2.32 -13.12
N ALA A 86 -8.82 3.27 -12.27
CA ALA A 86 -8.31 4.57 -12.71
C ALA A 86 -7.06 4.48 -13.61
N VAL A 87 -6.24 3.43 -13.45
CA VAL A 87 -4.99 3.26 -14.20
C VAL A 87 -5.14 2.33 -15.41
N LEU A 88 -5.98 1.30 -15.31
CA LEU A 88 -6.09 0.23 -16.31
C LEU A 88 -7.43 0.19 -17.05
N ASP A 89 -8.40 1.01 -16.65
CA ASP A 89 -9.76 1.05 -17.18
C ASP A 89 -10.46 -0.33 -17.13
N LEU A 90 -10.22 -1.08 -16.05
CA LEU A 90 -10.81 -2.40 -15.83
C LEU A 90 -12.19 -2.30 -15.17
N GLU A 91 -13.25 -2.37 -15.97
CA GLU A 91 -14.64 -2.37 -15.49
C GLU A 91 -14.95 -3.43 -14.43
N SER A 92 -14.27 -4.58 -14.49
CA SER A 92 -14.38 -5.61 -13.45
C SER A 92 -13.83 -5.14 -12.09
N ALA A 93 -12.82 -4.28 -12.08
CA ALA A 93 -12.28 -3.70 -10.86
C ALA A 93 -13.26 -2.68 -10.27
N LEU A 94 -13.84 -1.79 -11.10
CA LEU A 94 -14.87 -0.84 -10.69
C LEU A 94 -16.08 -1.57 -10.07
N THR A 95 -16.61 -2.56 -10.79
CA THR A 95 -17.78 -3.33 -10.33
C THR A 95 -17.51 -4.03 -8.99
N ALA A 96 -16.33 -4.65 -8.83
CA ALA A 96 -15.97 -5.32 -7.60
C ALA A 96 -15.72 -4.34 -6.43
N ALA A 97 -15.14 -3.17 -6.71
CA ALA A 97 -14.94 -2.13 -5.73
C ALA A 97 -16.28 -1.55 -5.25
N ASP A 98 -17.21 -1.24 -6.16
CA ASP A 98 -18.56 -0.76 -5.85
C ASP A 98 -19.30 -1.80 -4.99
N LEU A 99 -19.20 -3.10 -5.31
CA LEU A 99 -19.81 -4.16 -4.50
C LEU A 99 -19.18 -4.25 -3.09
N GLY A 100 -17.87 -4.01 -2.96
CA GLY A 100 -17.19 -3.89 -1.67
C GLY A 100 -17.65 -2.67 -0.86
N VAL A 101 -17.88 -1.53 -1.51
CA VAL A 101 -18.50 -0.36 -0.87
C VAL A 101 -19.89 -0.72 -0.34
N GLU A 102 -20.71 -1.41 -1.12
CA GLU A 102 -22.05 -1.86 -0.68
C GLU A 102 -21.99 -2.85 0.49
N TYR A 103 -20.93 -3.67 0.60
CA TYR A 103 -20.70 -4.48 1.79
C TYR A 103 -20.50 -3.61 3.03
N ALA A 104 -19.62 -2.59 2.96
CA ALA A 104 -19.37 -1.69 4.08
C ALA A 104 -20.58 -0.81 4.46
N ARG A 105 -21.36 -0.38 3.46
CA ARG A 105 -22.52 0.51 3.66
C ARG A 105 -23.69 -0.13 4.41
N ARG A 106 -23.74 -1.46 4.51
CA ARG A 106 -24.80 -2.15 5.27
C ARG A 106 -24.78 -1.83 6.76
N ASP A 107 -23.60 -1.52 7.28
CA ASP A 107 -23.38 -1.30 8.71
C ASP A 107 -22.81 0.09 8.97
N LEU A 108 -23.48 1.14 8.47
CA LEU A 108 -23.12 2.52 8.80
C LEU A 108 -23.68 2.92 10.15
N TYR A 109 -22.83 3.54 10.96
CA TYR A 109 -23.23 4.27 12.16
C TYR A 109 -23.37 5.75 11.80
N ASP A 110 -24.52 6.34 12.13
CA ASP A 110 -24.78 7.76 11.97
C ASP A 110 -24.82 8.44 13.35
N ALA A 111 -23.86 9.34 13.59
CA ALA A 111 -23.77 10.16 14.80
C ALA A 111 -24.46 11.54 14.64
N GLY A 112 -25.21 11.74 13.55
CA GLY A 112 -25.85 12.99 13.13
C GLY A 112 -24.90 14.00 12.50
N HIS A 113 -23.67 14.11 13.02
CA HIS A 113 -22.64 15.05 12.55
C HIS A 113 -21.46 14.36 11.86
N TRP A 114 -21.41 13.02 11.85
CA TRP A 114 -20.50 12.21 11.04
C TRP A 114 -21.11 10.82 10.86
N SER A 115 -20.62 10.08 9.87
CA SER A 115 -21.02 8.71 9.61
C SER A 115 -19.80 7.84 9.34
N ALA A 116 -19.82 6.60 9.80
CA ALA A 116 -18.69 5.68 9.61
C ALA A 116 -19.16 4.25 9.52
N TRP A 117 -18.43 3.42 8.78
CA TRP A 117 -18.60 1.99 8.77
C TRP A 117 -18.29 1.40 10.15
N SER A 118 -19.26 0.68 10.72
CA SER A 118 -19.27 0.06 12.03
C SER A 118 -19.51 -1.45 11.89
N PRO A 119 -18.47 -2.26 11.62
CA PRO A 119 -18.58 -3.71 11.41
C PRO A 119 -18.89 -4.52 12.69
N GLY A 120 -19.49 -3.89 13.70
CA GLY A 120 -19.72 -4.44 15.04
C GLY A 120 -18.63 -4.06 16.03
N GLY A 121 -19.04 -3.72 17.27
CA GLY A 121 -18.13 -3.29 18.33
C GLY A 121 -17.72 -1.82 18.21
N ASN A 122 -16.44 -1.52 18.48
CA ASN A 122 -15.92 -0.16 18.33
C ASN A 122 -15.73 0.17 16.85
N ILE A 123 -16.03 1.41 16.47
CA ILE A 123 -15.95 1.91 15.10
C ILE A 123 -14.47 2.18 14.77
N PRO A 124 -13.85 1.44 13.84
CA PRO A 124 -12.42 1.51 13.62
C PRO A 124 -12.03 2.62 12.62
N VAL A 125 -10.90 3.30 12.85
CA VAL A 125 -10.38 4.34 11.96
C VAL A 125 -9.84 3.80 10.65
N GLY A 126 -8.97 2.79 10.71
CA GLY A 126 -8.28 2.29 9.51
C GLY A 126 -9.21 1.83 8.38
N PRO A 127 -10.21 0.97 8.63
CA PRO A 127 -11.19 0.56 7.62
C PRO A 127 -11.94 1.72 6.99
N ASN A 128 -12.35 2.69 7.80
CA ASN A 128 -13.03 3.90 7.34
C ASN A 128 -12.11 4.80 6.49
N ALA A 129 -10.86 4.97 6.92
CA ALA A 129 -9.87 5.74 6.18
C ALA A 129 -9.58 5.13 4.80
N LEU A 130 -9.42 3.81 4.72
CA LEU A 130 -9.16 3.13 3.45
C LEU A 130 -10.39 3.12 2.53
N LEU A 131 -11.60 2.94 3.09
CA LEU A 131 -12.84 3.11 2.34
C LEU A 131 -12.95 4.53 1.75
N LEU A 132 -12.68 5.57 2.56
CA LEU A 132 -12.67 6.95 2.12
C LEU A 132 -11.62 7.22 1.04
N ALA A 133 -10.41 6.66 1.18
CA ALA A 133 -9.36 6.79 0.19
C ALA A 133 -9.79 6.18 -1.16
N GLY A 134 -10.39 4.98 -1.15
CA GLY A 134 -10.95 4.37 -2.35
C GLY A 134 -12.06 5.19 -3.00
N LEU A 135 -13.01 5.69 -2.20
CA LEU A 135 -14.08 6.56 -2.69
C LEU A 135 -13.55 7.87 -3.29
N ALA A 136 -12.49 8.45 -2.72
CA ALA A 136 -11.85 9.64 -3.27
C ALA A 136 -11.19 9.38 -4.62
N VAL A 137 -10.52 8.23 -4.79
CA VAL A 137 -9.98 7.79 -6.08
C VAL A 137 -11.10 7.61 -7.10
N ARG A 138 -12.16 6.87 -6.74
CA ARG A 138 -13.35 6.71 -7.59
C ARG A 138 -13.94 8.04 -8.03
N ARG A 139 -14.13 8.97 -7.08
CA ARG A 139 -14.74 10.29 -7.32
C ARG A 139 -13.92 11.14 -8.26
N ALA A 140 -12.58 11.09 -8.15
CA ALA A 140 -11.66 11.82 -9.00
C ALA A 140 -11.65 11.27 -10.44
N ASP A 141 -11.72 9.95 -10.59
CA ASP A 141 -11.64 9.28 -11.89
C ASP A 141 -12.97 9.27 -12.66
N THR A 142 -14.07 8.92 -11.98
CA THR A 142 -15.41 8.81 -12.61
C THR A 142 -16.17 10.13 -12.69
N GLY A 143 -15.82 11.10 -11.83
CA GLY A 143 -16.60 12.33 -11.68
C GLY A 143 -17.96 12.16 -10.97
N ASP A 144 -18.33 10.95 -10.55
CA ASP A 144 -19.65 10.64 -9.99
C ASP A 144 -19.75 11.01 -8.49
N PRO A 145 -20.66 11.95 -8.11
CA PRO A 145 -20.78 12.45 -6.74
C PRO A 145 -21.62 11.58 -5.80
N ILE A 146 -22.07 10.38 -6.22
CA ILE A 146 -23.01 9.55 -5.44
C ILE A 146 -22.56 9.25 -4.00
N HIS A 147 -21.25 9.28 -3.73
CA HIS A 147 -20.68 9.02 -2.41
C HIS A 147 -20.18 10.27 -1.67
N ASP A 148 -20.37 11.48 -2.20
CA ASP A 148 -19.82 12.71 -1.63
C ASP A 148 -20.26 12.94 -0.16
N ASP A 149 -21.52 12.66 0.17
CA ASP A 149 -22.05 12.79 1.53
C ASP A 149 -21.42 11.77 2.49
N LEU A 150 -21.28 10.52 2.04
CA LEU A 150 -20.61 9.46 2.80
C LEU A 150 -19.14 9.82 3.03
N MET A 151 -18.46 10.33 2.00
CA MET A 151 -17.06 10.75 2.08
C MET A 151 -16.87 11.85 3.12
N ARG A 152 -17.69 12.91 3.09
CA ARG A 152 -17.63 13.96 4.10
C ARG A 152 -18.01 13.44 5.49
N GLY A 153 -18.99 12.54 5.57
CA GLY A 153 -19.39 11.87 6.81
C GLY A 153 -18.23 11.12 7.46
N ILE A 154 -17.50 10.31 6.68
CA ILE A 154 -16.31 9.59 7.15
C ILE A 154 -15.18 10.57 7.45
N GLY A 155 -14.95 11.60 6.63
CA GLY A 155 -13.96 12.64 6.87
C GLY A 155 -14.13 13.31 8.25
N ARG A 156 -15.37 13.67 8.60
CA ARG A 156 -15.69 14.22 9.93
C ARG A 156 -15.45 13.20 11.05
N PHE A 157 -15.72 11.92 10.82
CA PHE A 157 -15.39 10.86 11.78
C PHE A 157 -13.87 10.76 12.03
N LEU A 158 -13.05 10.78 10.98
CA LEU A 158 -11.59 10.74 11.09
C LEU A 158 -11.06 11.96 11.85
N VAL A 159 -11.56 13.17 11.54
CA VAL A 159 -11.20 14.39 12.28
C VAL A 159 -11.61 14.30 13.75
N ALA A 160 -12.76 13.69 14.06
CA ALA A 160 -13.19 13.50 15.45
C ALA A 160 -12.27 12.55 16.26
N GLN A 161 -11.48 11.70 15.60
CA GLN A 161 -10.49 10.85 16.27
C GLN A 161 -9.11 11.53 16.39
N GLN A 162 -8.87 12.61 15.65
CA GLN A 162 -7.62 13.36 15.67
C GLN A 162 -7.50 14.19 16.95
N GLN A 163 -6.36 14.10 17.62
CA GLN A 163 -6.00 14.87 18.80
C GLN A 163 -5.34 16.20 18.41
N PRO A 164 -5.30 17.21 19.31
CA PRO A 164 -4.70 18.51 19.02
C PRO A 164 -3.24 18.45 18.55
N ASP A 165 -2.52 17.40 18.93
CA ASP A 165 -1.12 17.20 18.62
C ASP A 165 -0.88 16.48 17.27
N GLY A 166 -1.95 16.12 16.56
CA GLY A 166 -1.95 15.43 15.27
C GLY A 166 -2.05 13.90 15.36
N SER A 167 -1.91 13.31 16.56
CA SER A 167 -2.13 11.88 16.73
C SER A 167 -3.59 11.50 16.48
N VAL A 168 -3.85 10.24 16.11
CA VAL A 168 -5.19 9.75 15.78
C VAL A 168 -5.46 8.50 16.58
N PHE A 169 -6.56 8.50 17.34
CA PHE A 169 -7.02 7.31 18.04
C PHE A 169 -7.58 6.27 17.09
N ASP A 170 -7.43 4.99 17.45
CA ASP A 170 -7.68 3.88 16.54
C ASP A 170 -9.15 3.57 16.30
N SER A 171 -10.01 3.98 17.22
CA SER A 171 -11.40 3.60 17.22
C SER A 171 -12.26 4.48 18.13
N TRP A 172 -13.56 4.45 17.89
CA TRP A 172 -14.58 5.14 18.68
C TRP A 172 -15.58 4.13 19.26
N SER A 173 -16.00 4.32 20.51
CA SER A 173 -16.93 3.41 21.16
C SER A 173 -18.38 3.90 21.07
N PRO A 174 -19.29 3.16 20.41
CA PRO A 174 -20.72 3.47 20.45
C PRO A 174 -21.34 3.31 21.83
N VAL A 175 -20.70 2.55 22.72
CA VAL A 175 -21.18 2.34 24.09
C VAL A 175 -20.93 3.55 24.97
N THR A 176 -19.74 4.16 24.89
CA THR A 176 -19.39 5.31 25.72
C THR A 176 -19.62 6.65 25.02
N GLY A 177 -19.83 6.65 23.71
CA GLY A 177 -19.97 7.86 22.91
C GLY A 177 -18.66 8.62 22.70
N ALA A 178 -17.51 7.98 22.90
CA ALA A 178 -16.20 8.64 22.92
C ALA A 178 -15.12 7.87 22.15
N ALA A 179 -14.10 8.61 21.70
CA ALA A 179 -12.89 8.04 21.13
C ALA A 179 -12.14 7.20 22.17
N ILE A 180 -11.54 6.09 21.75
CA ILE A 180 -10.78 5.20 22.63
C ILE A 180 -9.32 5.63 22.59
N PRO A 181 -8.67 5.94 23.73
CA PRO A 181 -7.30 6.44 23.76
C PRO A 181 -6.26 5.31 23.53
N ALA A 182 -6.30 4.72 22.34
CA ALA A 182 -5.44 3.66 21.86
C ALA A 182 -4.98 3.96 20.43
N PHE A 183 -3.80 3.45 20.06
CA PHE A 183 -3.21 3.66 18.74
C PHE A 183 -3.16 2.36 17.95
N GLY A 184 -3.55 2.44 16.68
CA GLY A 184 -3.48 1.35 15.73
C GLY A 184 -2.08 1.24 15.13
N LEU A 185 -1.77 0.09 14.52
CA LEU A 185 -0.50 -0.07 13.81
C LEU A 185 -0.36 0.92 12.65
N TYR A 186 -1.43 1.13 11.88
CA TYR A 186 -1.43 1.94 10.65
C TYR A 186 -2.50 3.03 10.61
N SER A 187 -3.47 3.02 11.53
CA SER A 187 -4.64 3.92 11.52
C SER A 187 -4.27 5.41 11.41
N THR A 188 -3.19 5.84 12.09
CA THR A 188 -2.70 7.22 12.04
C THR A 188 -2.31 7.64 10.61
N GLY A 189 -1.56 6.79 9.91
CA GLY A 189 -1.13 7.06 8.54
C GLY A 189 -2.28 6.96 7.54
N GLU A 190 -3.14 5.94 7.68
CA GLU A 190 -4.32 5.74 6.83
C GLU A 190 -5.25 6.97 6.90
N ALA A 191 -5.53 7.48 8.11
CA ALA A 191 -6.34 8.67 8.31
C ALA A 191 -5.72 9.92 7.68
N ALA A 192 -4.41 10.11 7.83
CA ALA A 192 -3.70 11.26 7.25
C ALA A 192 -3.84 11.29 5.72
N TRP A 193 -3.67 10.13 5.07
CA TRP A 193 -3.78 10.05 3.62
C TRP A 193 -5.21 10.25 3.13
N ALA A 194 -6.18 9.61 3.79
CA ALA A 194 -7.59 9.78 3.44
C ALA A 194 -8.05 11.24 3.53
N LEU A 195 -7.58 11.99 4.54
CA LEU A 195 -7.85 13.43 4.68
C LEU A 195 -7.15 14.26 3.59
N ALA A 196 -5.92 13.92 3.21
CA ALA A 196 -5.23 14.58 2.10
C ALA A 196 -5.94 14.35 0.75
N LEU A 197 -6.47 13.14 0.52
CA LEU A 197 -7.30 12.84 -0.66
C LEU A 197 -8.61 13.63 -0.63
N LEU A 198 -9.25 13.72 0.54
CA LEU A 198 -10.49 14.45 0.69
C LEU A 198 -10.34 15.95 0.39
N GLU A 199 -9.18 16.54 0.71
CA GLU A 199 -8.85 17.93 0.31
C GLU A 199 -8.81 18.10 -1.21
N ARG A 200 -8.30 17.11 -1.95
CA ARG A 200 -8.27 17.18 -3.43
C ARG A 200 -9.68 17.17 -4.02
N VAL A 201 -10.60 16.43 -3.39
CA VAL A 201 -11.98 16.31 -3.85
C VAL A 201 -12.82 17.53 -3.40
N PHE A 202 -12.63 17.99 -2.16
CA PHE A 202 -13.38 19.08 -1.55
C PHE A 202 -12.42 20.15 -0.99
N PRO A 203 -11.76 20.94 -1.87
CA PRO A 203 -10.76 21.90 -1.45
C PRO A 203 -11.36 23.03 -0.60
N GLY A 204 -10.62 23.47 0.41
CA GLY A 204 -11.01 24.58 1.29
C GLY A 204 -11.93 24.21 2.45
N GLU A 205 -12.31 22.94 2.59
CA GLU A 205 -13.07 22.44 3.74
C GLU A 205 -12.17 22.08 4.95
N GLY A 206 -10.85 22.23 4.81
CA GLY A 206 -9.87 22.09 5.91
C GLY A 206 -9.32 20.68 6.11
N TRP A 207 -9.61 19.76 5.21
CA TRP A 207 -9.16 18.36 5.27
C TRP A 207 -7.64 18.25 5.13
N GLY A 208 -7.04 19.06 4.25
CA GLY A 208 -5.60 19.07 4.01
C GLY A 208 -4.80 19.51 5.22
N GLU A 209 -5.31 20.50 5.97
CA GLU A 209 -4.71 20.96 7.23
C GLU A 209 -4.77 19.86 8.30
N ALA A 210 -5.88 19.12 8.37
CA ALA A 210 -5.99 17.98 9.28
C ALA A 210 -4.99 16.87 8.90
N GLY A 211 -4.93 16.48 7.63
CA GLY A 211 -3.96 15.48 7.14
C GLY A 211 -2.51 15.92 7.38
N GLY A 212 -2.20 17.20 7.13
CA GLY A 212 -0.89 17.80 7.36
C GLY A 212 -0.46 17.77 8.84
N ARG A 213 -1.36 18.08 9.78
CA ARG A 213 -1.05 17.98 11.22
C ARG A 213 -0.70 16.55 11.64
N THR A 214 -1.41 15.54 11.13
CA THR A 214 -1.07 14.14 11.41
C THR A 214 0.26 13.77 10.77
N LEU A 215 0.56 14.24 9.56
CA LEU A 215 1.87 14.02 8.95
C LEU A 215 3.02 14.63 9.77
N ASP A 216 2.84 15.83 10.31
CA ASP A 216 3.84 16.47 11.18
C ASP A 216 4.07 15.66 12.48
N TYR A 217 2.99 15.11 13.06
CA TYR A 217 3.08 14.18 14.18
C TYR A 217 3.87 12.91 13.83
N MET A 218 3.59 12.31 12.66
CA MET A 218 4.30 11.15 12.14
C MET A 218 5.79 11.43 11.90
N ALA A 219 6.11 12.62 11.39
CA ALA A 219 7.48 13.03 11.10
C ALA A 219 8.34 13.24 12.36
N THR A 220 7.72 13.51 13.52
CA THR A 220 8.44 14.06 14.69
C THR A 220 8.33 13.24 15.96
N ARG A 221 7.16 12.65 16.25
CA ARG A 221 6.86 12.13 17.59
C ARG A 221 6.22 10.76 17.60
N ARG A 222 5.53 10.37 16.52
CA ARG A 222 4.72 9.15 16.46
C ARG A 222 5.42 7.93 17.02
N ASP A 223 6.60 7.61 16.50
CA ASP A 223 7.27 6.36 16.85
C ASP A 223 7.53 6.26 18.36
N ARG A 224 7.94 7.36 18.99
CA ARG A 224 8.16 7.39 20.44
C ARG A 224 6.84 7.30 21.22
N VAL A 225 5.80 8.01 20.79
CA VAL A 225 4.52 8.11 21.51
C VAL A 225 3.68 6.84 21.38
N GLU A 226 3.66 6.23 20.19
CA GLU A 226 2.95 4.98 19.90
C GLU A 226 3.77 3.72 20.27
N GLY A 227 4.92 3.86 20.95
CA GLY A 227 5.71 2.75 21.47
C GLY A 227 6.48 1.93 20.43
N ARG A 228 6.88 2.55 19.31
CA ARG A 228 7.73 1.94 18.28
C ARG A 228 9.20 1.98 18.70
N LEU A 229 9.90 0.86 18.47
CA LEU A 229 11.34 0.73 18.77
C LEU A 229 12.24 1.42 17.72
N SER A 230 11.73 1.67 16.52
CA SER A 230 12.43 2.38 15.44
C SER A 230 11.43 3.16 14.60
N ARG A 231 11.94 4.08 13.77
CA ARG A 231 11.11 4.83 12.82
C ARG A 231 10.36 3.88 11.90
N LEU A 232 9.02 3.93 11.89
CA LEU A 232 8.23 3.14 10.95
C LEU A 232 8.32 3.78 9.56
N PRO A 233 8.82 3.08 8.53
CA PRO A 233 8.74 3.56 7.15
C PRO A 233 7.30 3.39 6.66
N ASP A 234 6.45 4.34 7.02
CA ASP A 234 5.01 4.28 6.79
C ASP A 234 4.67 4.76 5.38
N HIS A 235 4.28 3.84 4.50
CA HIS A 235 3.87 4.13 3.13
C HIS A 235 2.64 5.04 3.06
N TRP A 236 1.77 5.06 4.08
CA TRP A 236 0.66 6.00 4.13
C TRP A 236 1.13 7.44 4.34
N ALA A 237 2.24 7.66 5.06
CA ALA A 237 2.86 8.98 5.14
C ALA A 237 3.42 9.42 3.78
N ALA A 238 3.98 8.48 3.01
CA ALA A 238 4.50 8.74 1.67
C ALA A 238 3.38 9.14 0.70
N TYR A 239 2.26 8.41 0.72
CA TYR A 239 1.04 8.82 0.03
C TYR A 239 0.55 10.20 0.50
N THR A 240 0.49 10.45 1.81
CA THR A 240 0.00 11.72 2.38
C THR A 240 0.81 12.90 1.86
N VAL A 241 2.14 12.87 1.99
CA VAL A 241 2.99 13.99 1.55
C VAL A 241 2.94 14.21 0.04
N ALA A 242 2.85 13.14 -0.75
CA ALA A 242 2.66 13.24 -2.20
C ALA A 242 1.25 13.74 -2.58
N THR A 243 0.28 13.62 -1.68
CA THR A 243 -1.12 13.99 -1.93
C THR A 243 -1.40 15.45 -1.58
N LEU A 244 -0.80 15.96 -0.51
CA LEU A 244 -1.04 17.33 -0.02
C LEU A 244 -0.81 18.40 -1.11
N PRO A 245 -1.61 19.48 -1.11
CA PRO A 245 -1.38 20.61 -2.02
C PRO A 245 -0.03 21.27 -1.72
N VAL A 246 0.58 21.88 -2.75
CA VAL A 246 1.90 22.52 -2.65
C VAL A 246 1.97 23.57 -1.52
N SER A 247 0.87 24.29 -1.27
CA SER A 247 0.77 25.26 -0.17
C SER A 247 0.95 24.65 1.23
N LEU A 248 0.79 23.34 1.36
CA LEU A 248 0.96 22.57 2.59
C LEU A 248 2.26 21.75 2.60
N LEU A 249 3.16 21.90 1.63
CA LEU A 249 4.46 21.24 1.65
C LEU A 249 5.48 22.11 2.40
N THR A 250 5.66 21.80 3.68
CA THR A 250 6.68 22.43 4.53
C THR A 250 8.03 21.73 4.41
N ASP A 251 9.11 22.39 4.82
CA ASP A 251 10.45 21.79 4.85
C ASP A 251 10.48 20.47 5.65
N LEU A 252 9.80 20.43 6.81
CA LEU A 252 9.67 19.21 7.63
C LEU A 252 9.06 18.05 6.84
N ARG A 253 8.01 18.31 6.05
CA ARG A 253 7.30 17.29 5.27
C ARG A 253 8.13 16.83 4.08
N LEU A 254 8.86 17.74 3.44
CA LEU A 254 9.81 17.40 2.36
C LEU A 254 11.00 16.60 2.87
N ASP A 255 11.56 16.95 4.02
CA ASP A 255 12.61 16.17 4.68
C ASP A 255 12.11 14.78 5.05
N TYR A 256 10.88 14.67 5.55
CA TYR A 256 10.28 13.37 5.82
C TYR A 256 10.05 12.55 4.53
N ALA A 257 9.65 13.19 3.42
CA ALA A 257 9.53 12.52 2.13
C ALA A 257 10.88 11.95 1.64
N ARG A 258 11.97 12.72 1.79
CA ARG A 258 13.34 12.26 1.50
C ARG A 258 13.73 11.06 2.37
N ASP A 259 13.48 11.12 3.67
CA ASP A 259 13.72 10.01 4.59
C ASP A 259 12.97 8.76 4.13
N LEU A 260 11.67 8.88 3.86
CA LEU A 260 10.81 7.79 3.40
C LEU A 260 11.33 7.17 2.09
N ALA A 261 11.70 7.99 1.11
CA ALA A 261 12.29 7.51 -0.15
C ALA A 261 13.59 6.71 0.12
N GLY A 262 14.45 7.19 1.01
CA GLY A 262 15.66 6.48 1.44
C GLY A 262 15.35 5.13 2.10
N TYR A 263 14.39 5.09 3.03
CA TYR A 263 13.99 3.85 3.71
C TYR A 263 13.40 2.82 2.74
N PHE A 264 12.46 3.22 1.87
CA PHE A 264 11.87 2.30 0.90
C PHE A 264 12.90 1.82 -0.13
N GLY A 265 13.76 2.72 -0.61
CA GLY A 265 14.84 2.37 -1.52
C GLY A 265 15.78 1.32 -0.93
N MET A 266 16.20 1.50 0.33
CA MET A 266 17.02 0.51 1.04
C MET A 266 16.29 -0.82 1.26
N ARG A 267 15.00 -0.77 1.65
CA ARG A 267 14.18 -1.97 1.89
C ARG A 267 14.02 -2.80 0.61
N LEU A 268 13.70 -2.15 -0.50
CA LEU A 268 13.53 -2.81 -1.81
C LEU A 268 14.86 -3.30 -2.37
N ARG A 269 15.96 -2.58 -2.14
CA ARG A 269 17.31 -3.04 -2.46
C ARG A 269 17.67 -4.32 -1.71
N PHE A 270 17.35 -4.39 -0.42
CA PHE A 270 17.57 -5.60 0.38
C PHE A 270 16.68 -6.76 -0.12
N GLU A 271 15.44 -6.47 -0.49
CA GLU A 271 14.50 -7.45 -1.01
C GLU A 271 14.94 -8.02 -2.38
N ALA A 272 15.49 -7.18 -3.26
CA ALA A 272 16.06 -7.61 -4.54
C ALA A 272 17.25 -8.58 -4.38
N GLN A 273 17.82 -8.71 -3.18
CA GLN A 273 18.85 -9.69 -2.85
C GLN A 273 18.28 -11.03 -2.34
N ARG A 274 16.97 -11.13 -2.10
CA ARG A 274 16.29 -12.34 -1.60
C ARG A 274 15.67 -13.14 -2.74
N ARG A 275 16.40 -14.14 -3.20
CA ARG A 275 15.99 -15.04 -4.29
C ARG A 275 15.31 -16.30 -3.78
N GLY A 276 15.55 -16.68 -2.53
CA GLY A 276 14.90 -17.84 -1.90
C GLY A 276 15.40 -19.20 -2.40
N ASP A 277 16.56 -19.24 -3.05
CA ASP A 277 17.14 -20.45 -3.64
C ASP A 277 18.59 -20.67 -3.21
N GLY A 278 19.07 -21.92 -3.32
CA GLY A 278 20.48 -22.29 -3.11
C GLY A 278 21.12 -21.70 -1.86
N ILE A 279 22.35 -21.17 -2.00
CA ILE A 279 23.08 -20.51 -0.91
C ILE A 279 22.44 -19.17 -0.49
N ASN A 280 21.67 -18.55 -1.38
CA ASN A 280 20.98 -17.29 -1.06
C ASN A 280 19.92 -17.48 0.02
N LEU A 281 19.20 -18.62 0.01
CA LEU A 281 18.24 -18.95 1.07
C LEU A 281 18.91 -19.01 2.45
N ALA A 282 20.13 -19.55 2.56
CA ALA A 282 20.86 -19.62 3.82
C ALA A 282 21.36 -18.24 4.30
N LEU A 283 21.70 -17.32 3.38
CA LEU A 283 22.32 -16.02 3.70
C LEU A 283 21.34 -14.85 3.78
N ARG A 284 20.23 -14.91 3.05
CA ARG A 284 19.25 -13.82 2.90
C ARG A 284 17.83 -14.21 3.26
N TRP A 285 17.60 -15.48 3.60
CA TRP A 285 16.30 -16.05 3.93
C TRP A 285 15.32 -16.03 2.75
N PHE A 286 14.07 -16.43 3.00
CA PHE A 286 13.00 -16.34 2.02
C PHE A 286 12.74 -14.88 1.59
N PRO A 287 12.25 -14.67 0.35
CA PRO A 287 11.61 -13.42 -0.04
C PRO A 287 10.66 -12.91 1.05
N GLY A 288 10.58 -11.59 1.19
CA GLY A 288 9.66 -10.97 2.13
C GLY A 288 8.20 -11.35 1.83
N PRO A 289 7.31 -11.33 2.85
CA PRO A 289 5.87 -11.47 2.61
C PRO A 289 5.40 -10.44 1.56
N PRO A 290 4.56 -10.83 0.58
CA PRO A 290 4.13 -9.95 -0.50
C PRO A 290 3.54 -8.63 -0.02
N ALA A 291 2.65 -8.64 0.99
CA ALA A 291 2.13 -7.41 1.59
C ALA A 291 3.27 -6.50 2.11
N GLY A 292 4.27 -7.09 2.76
CA GLY A 292 5.44 -6.36 3.24
C GLY A 292 6.25 -5.72 2.11
N VAL A 293 6.45 -6.44 1.00
CA VAL A 293 7.19 -5.90 -0.16
C VAL A 293 6.35 -4.87 -0.91
N GLY A 294 5.05 -5.13 -1.09
CA GLY A 294 4.07 -4.26 -1.71
C GLY A 294 3.97 -2.90 -1.00
N THR A 295 3.88 -2.88 0.34
CA THR A 295 3.87 -1.60 1.08
C THR A 295 5.11 -0.74 0.79
N ALA A 296 6.28 -1.36 0.57
CA ALA A 296 7.48 -0.62 0.19
C ALA A 296 7.42 -0.12 -1.26
N ALA A 297 6.88 -0.94 -2.16
CA ALA A 297 6.65 -0.59 -3.57
C ALA A 297 5.67 0.60 -3.68
N GLU A 298 4.59 0.58 -2.91
CA GLU A 298 3.64 1.69 -2.81
C GLU A 298 4.29 2.95 -2.26
N GLY A 299 5.04 2.83 -1.16
CA GLY A 299 5.69 3.97 -0.53
C GLY A 299 6.65 4.70 -1.49
N ILE A 300 7.45 3.95 -2.26
CA ILE A 300 8.35 4.56 -3.26
C ILE A 300 7.59 5.07 -4.48
N GLY A 301 6.56 4.33 -4.95
CA GLY A 301 5.72 4.71 -6.07
C GLY A 301 4.93 5.99 -5.83
N ALA A 302 4.39 6.16 -4.61
CA ALA A 302 3.66 7.35 -4.19
C ALA A 302 4.52 8.62 -4.26
N LEU A 303 5.81 8.51 -3.95
CA LEU A 303 6.73 9.65 -3.92
C LEU A 303 7.23 10.07 -5.31
N ARG A 304 7.05 9.23 -6.33
CA ARG A 304 7.63 9.44 -7.67
C ARG A 304 7.37 10.84 -8.22
N ALA A 305 6.10 11.22 -8.34
CA ALA A 305 5.70 12.49 -8.93
C ALA A 305 6.22 13.69 -8.11
N LEU A 306 6.18 13.59 -6.78
CA LEU A 306 6.70 14.62 -5.88
C LEU A 306 8.22 14.79 -6.04
N VAL A 307 8.96 13.68 -6.07
CA VAL A 307 10.40 13.66 -6.24
C VAL A 307 10.81 14.23 -7.60
N ALA A 308 10.12 13.84 -8.68
CA ALA A 308 10.40 14.37 -10.03
C ALA A 308 10.05 15.86 -10.17
N GLY A 309 8.98 16.31 -9.53
CA GLY A 309 8.43 17.66 -9.70
C GLY A 309 8.96 18.73 -8.74
N HIS A 310 9.60 18.34 -7.62
CA HIS A 310 10.00 19.29 -6.58
C HIS A 310 11.53 19.50 -6.53
N PRO A 311 12.05 20.74 -6.67
CA PRO A 311 13.50 21.00 -6.72
C PRO A 311 14.28 20.49 -5.51
N ALA A 312 13.65 20.48 -4.33
CA ALA A 312 14.27 20.00 -3.11
C ALA A 312 14.43 18.47 -3.04
N LEU A 313 13.89 17.70 -4.00
CA LEU A 313 13.89 16.23 -4.01
C LEU A 313 14.35 15.62 -5.34
N SER A 314 14.54 16.43 -6.38
CA SER A 314 14.81 15.95 -7.75
C SER A 314 16.11 15.16 -7.90
N ASP A 315 17.04 15.29 -6.95
CA ASP A 315 18.23 14.44 -6.84
C ASP A 315 17.91 12.95 -6.63
N LEU A 316 16.70 12.62 -6.16
CA LEU A 316 16.27 11.25 -5.88
C LEU A 316 15.56 10.58 -7.07
N ALA A 317 15.18 11.33 -8.12
CA ALA A 317 14.25 10.86 -9.15
C ALA A 317 14.71 9.59 -9.87
N SER A 318 15.95 9.58 -10.36
CA SER A 318 16.51 8.41 -11.06
C SER A 318 16.58 7.16 -10.16
N ASN A 319 16.94 7.33 -8.88
CA ASN A 319 16.98 6.22 -7.94
C ASN A 319 15.58 5.69 -7.64
N VAL A 320 14.58 6.59 -7.52
CA VAL A 320 13.18 6.21 -7.27
C VAL A 320 12.64 5.39 -8.45
N ASP A 321 12.81 5.86 -9.68
CA ASP A 321 12.37 5.15 -10.89
C ASP A 321 13.04 3.77 -11.02
N GLU A 322 14.37 3.68 -10.82
CA GLU A 322 15.09 2.41 -10.86
C GLU A 322 14.55 1.41 -9.83
N ARG A 323 14.22 1.87 -8.61
CA ARG A 323 13.66 1.02 -7.56
C ARG A 323 12.24 0.56 -7.88
N ILE A 324 11.42 1.42 -8.48
CA ILE A 324 10.06 1.06 -8.91
C ILE A 324 10.14 -0.04 -9.98
N VAL A 325 10.94 0.14 -11.03
CA VAL A 325 11.10 -0.84 -12.12
C VAL A 325 11.67 -2.16 -11.61
N CYS A 326 12.73 -2.11 -10.80
CA CYS A 326 13.32 -3.32 -10.20
C CYS A 326 12.30 -4.12 -9.38
N THR A 327 11.47 -3.41 -8.61
CA THR A 327 10.43 -4.02 -7.77
C THR A 327 9.33 -4.66 -8.59
N ALA A 328 8.87 -3.97 -9.64
CA ALA A 328 7.91 -4.53 -10.57
C ALA A 328 8.45 -5.83 -11.19
N GLY A 329 9.72 -5.86 -11.62
CA GLY A 329 10.31 -7.03 -12.25
C GLY A 329 10.31 -8.29 -11.37
N PHE A 330 10.76 -8.19 -10.11
CA PHE A 330 10.73 -9.36 -9.25
C PHE A 330 9.31 -9.70 -8.74
N MET A 331 8.39 -8.74 -8.65
CA MET A 331 7.01 -9.04 -8.26
C MET A 331 6.26 -9.74 -9.38
N VAL A 332 6.40 -9.32 -10.63
CA VAL A 332 5.88 -10.04 -11.81
C VAL A 332 6.43 -11.46 -11.86
N GLN A 333 7.74 -11.64 -11.65
CA GLN A 333 8.37 -12.97 -11.64
C GLN A 333 7.84 -13.89 -10.53
N ARG A 334 7.46 -13.33 -9.37
CA ARG A 334 6.98 -14.09 -8.20
C ARG A 334 5.48 -14.43 -8.25
N GLN A 335 4.74 -13.89 -9.21
CA GLN A 335 3.29 -14.11 -9.30
C GLN A 335 2.98 -15.52 -9.82
N GLU A 336 1.96 -16.15 -9.26
CA GLU A 336 1.47 -17.42 -9.78
C GLU A 336 0.74 -17.23 -11.12
N THR A 337 1.03 -18.11 -12.07
CA THR A 337 0.51 -18.04 -13.44
C THR A 337 -0.63 -19.03 -13.65
N ALA A 338 -1.37 -18.88 -14.75
CA ALA A 338 -2.35 -19.86 -15.20
C ALA A 338 -1.76 -21.28 -15.39
N ALA A 339 -0.45 -21.40 -15.63
CA ALA A 339 0.21 -22.70 -15.77
C ALA A 339 0.52 -23.32 -14.41
N SER A 340 1.07 -22.54 -13.47
CA SER A 340 1.42 -23.01 -12.13
C SER A 340 0.19 -23.22 -11.22
N SER A 341 -0.93 -22.55 -11.51
CA SER A 341 -2.18 -22.69 -10.75
C SER A 341 -2.87 -24.04 -10.97
N ARG A 342 -2.75 -24.64 -12.17
CA ARG A 342 -3.50 -25.85 -12.59
C ARG A 342 -3.27 -27.08 -11.73
N SER A 343 -2.11 -27.19 -11.09
CA SER A 343 -1.79 -28.33 -10.22
C SER A 343 -2.40 -28.24 -8.83
N TRP A 344 -2.99 -27.10 -8.47
CA TRP A 344 -3.57 -26.89 -7.15
C TRP A 344 -5.07 -27.22 -7.12
N PRO A 345 -5.62 -27.62 -5.95
CA PRO A 345 -7.03 -28.00 -5.83
C PRO A 345 -8.03 -26.90 -6.24
N ARG A 346 -7.68 -25.63 -5.98
CA ARG A 346 -8.46 -24.45 -6.40
C ARG A 346 -7.59 -23.49 -7.23
N PRO A 347 -7.45 -23.71 -8.55
CA PRO A 347 -6.61 -22.88 -9.41
C PRO A 347 -7.05 -21.40 -9.41
N THR A 348 -8.35 -21.12 -9.27
CA THR A 348 -8.90 -19.75 -9.23
C THR A 348 -8.48 -18.94 -8.01
N LEU A 349 -8.10 -19.58 -6.91
CA LEU A 349 -7.52 -18.92 -5.73
C LEU A 349 -5.99 -18.96 -5.72
N VAL A 350 -5.36 -19.39 -6.83
CA VAL A 350 -3.89 -19.41 -6.99
C VAL A 350 -3.44 -18.50 -8.11
N GLU A 351 -4.08 -18.57 -9.28
CA GLU A 351 -3.72 -17.76 -10.44
C GLU A 351 -3.78 -16.26 -10.12
N GLY A 352 -2.73 -15.52 -10.50
CA GLY A 352 -2.64 -14.09 -10.26
C GLY A 352 -2.24 -13.71 -8.82
N ALA A 353 -2.10 -14.68 -7.91
CA ALA A 353 -1.76 -14.39 -6.53
C ALA A 353 -0.27 -14.47 -6.20
N TRP A 354 0.16 -13.67 -5.23
CA TRP A 354 1.44 -13.85 -4.54
C TRP A 354 1.27 -14.66 -3.26
N PHE A 355 2.12 -15.67 -3.07
CA PHE A 355 2.12 -16.53 -1.89
C PHE A 355 3.37 -16.34 -1.05
N TYR A 356 3.20 -16.30 0.26
CA TYR A 356 4.27 -16.46 1.23
C TYR A 356 4.14 -17.81 1.93
N ARG A 357 5.10 -18.70 1.71
CA ARG A 357 5.17 -20.02 2.36
C ARG A 357 3.86 -20.83 2.23
N GLY A 358 3.21 -20.75 1.07
CA GLY A 358 1.98 -21.49 0.76
C GLY A 358 0.68 -20.85 1.27
N TYR A 359 0.76 -19.67 1.89
CA TYR A 359 -0.39 -18.85 2.25
C TYR A 359 -0.41 -17.57 1.41
N THR A 360 -1.61 -17.13 1.05
CA THR A 360 -1.85 -15.81 0.46
C THR A 360 -3.01 -15.14 1.19
N GLN A 361 -2.98 -13.82 1.27
CA GLN A 361 -4.02 -13.00 1.86
C GLN A 361 -4.42 -11.86 0.92
N MET A 362 -5.60 -11.28 1.09
CA MET A 362 -6.05 -10.20 0.20
C MET A 362 -5.16 -8.95 0.25
N ASP A 363 -4.49 -8.67 1.37
CA ASP A 363 -3.50 -7.58 1.47
C ASP A 363 -2.18 -7.91 0.74
N ASP A 364 -1.84 -9.20 0.58
CA ASP A 364 -0.73 -9.61 -0.30
C ASP A 364 -1.01 -9.24 -1.76
N GLN A 365 -2.28 -9.15 -2.16
CA GLN A 365 -2.68 -8.76 -3.52
C GLN A 365 -2.80 -7.25 -3.63
N GLN A 366 -3.51 -6.63 -2.69
CA GLN A 366 -3.74 -5.18 -2.63
C GLN A 366 -2.43 -4.40 -2.75
N HIS A 367 -1.49 -4.63 -1.84
CA HIS A 367 -0.30 -3.80 -1.73
C HIS A 367 0.62 -3.97 -2.96
N VAL A 368 0.68 -5.19 -3.49
CA VAL A 368 1.49 -5.48 -4.69
C VAL A 368 0.84 -4.88 -5.93
N LEU A 369 -0.49 -4.99 -6.07
CA LEU A 369 -1.25 -4.35 -7.12
C LEU A 369 -0.96 -2.84 -7.17
N SER A 370 -1.15 -2.12 -6.06
CA SER A 370 -0.88 -0.68 -5.99
C SER A 370 0.57 -0.32 -6.35
N GLY A 371 1.54 -1.14 -5.92
CA GLY A 371 2.94 -0.99 -6.32
C GLY A 371 3.20 -1.20 -7.82
N LEU A 372 2.54 -2.19 -8.44
CA LEU A 372 2.64 -2.44 -9.88
C LEU A 372 2.00 -1.31 -10.70
N LEU A 373 0.86 -0.77 -10.25
CA LEU A 373 0.20 0.36 -10.90
C LEU A 373 1.12 1.60 -10.94
N ALA A 374 1.90 1.83 -9.89
CA ALA A 374 2.86 2.94 -9.84
C ALA A 374 4.03 2.78 -10.82
N ALA A 375 4.33 1.55 -11.28
CA ALA A 375 5.42 1.27 -12.22
C ALA A 375 5.02 1.52 -13.69
N ILE A 376 3.73 1.46 -14.01
CA ILE A 376 3.22 1.63 -15.37
C ILE A 376 3.65 2.97 -16.01
N PRO A 377 3.45 4.14 -15.36
CA PRO A 377 3.87 5.41 -15.96
C PRO A 377 5.40 5.54 -16.10
N VAL A 378 6.19 4.92 -15.21
CA VAL A 378 7.66 4.90 -15.32
C VAL A 378 8.08 4.18 -16.60
N LEU A 379 7.56 2.97 -16.81
CA LEU A 379 7.89 2.15 -17.98
C LEU A 379 7.39 2.78 -19.28
N ALA A 380 6.22 3.44 -19.25
CA ALA A 380 5.71 4.16 -20.41
C ALA A 380 6.61 5.34 -20.82
N GLU A 381 7.20 6.04 -19.87
CA GLU A 381 8.17 7.11 -20.14
C GLU A 381 9.48 6.54 -20.71
N GLU A 382 10.00 5.44 -20.16
CA GLU A 382 11.19 4.74 -20.67
C GLU A 382 11.01 4.20 -22.11
N GLU A 383 9.80 3.75 -22.48
CA GLU A 383 9.48 3.31 -23.85
C GLU A 383 9.42 4.48 -24.86
N SER A 384 9.18 5.70 -24.37
CA SER A 384 8.97 6.89 -25.20
C SER A 384 10.22 7.74 -25.45
N GLY A 385 11.27 7.54 -24.64
CA GLY A 385 12.57 8.21 -24.76
C GLY A 385 13.60 7.37 -25.52
#